data_AF-A0A9X5XL49-F1
#
_entry.id   AF-A0A9X5XL49-F1
#
_cell.length_a   1.000
_cell.length_b   1.000
_cell.length_c   1.000
_cell.angle_alpha   90.00
_cell.angle_beta   90.00
_cell.angle_gamma   90.00
#
_symmetry.space_group_name_H-M   'P 1'
#
loop_
_entity.id
_entity.type
_entity.pdbx_description
1 polymer ?
#
loop_
_entity_poly.entity_id
_entity_poly.type
_entity_poly.pdbx_seq_one_letter_code
_entity_poly.pdbx_strand_id
1 'polypeptide(L)'
;LEEIPRKELEYRGTVFTEMDVDAVLARRPQVALVDELPHTNIPGSRNAKRWQDVEELLAAGIDVISTVNIQHLESLGDIVESITGIRQQETVPDEVVRRADQIELVDMSPPALRRRMAHGNIYKPDKVDAALSNYFRPGNLTALRELALLWVADRVDEYLTEYRS
;
A
#
# COMPACT_ATOMS: atom_id res chain seq x y z
N LEU A 1 -2.21 -12.41 17.25
CA LEU A 1 -2.31 -10.94 17.44
C LEU A 1 -3.76 -10.64 17.83
N GLU A 2 -4.00 -9.63 18.66
CA GLU A 2 -5.37 -9.17 18.93
C GLU A 2 -5.91 -8.49 17.68
N GLU A 3 -7.15 -8.80 17.29
CA GLU A 3 -7.81 -8.19 16.13
C GLU A 3 -8.93 -7.27 16.63
N ILE A 4 -8.89 -6.01 16.20
CA ILE A 4 -9.98 -5.07 16.44
C ILE A 4 -11.07 -5.33 15.39
N PRO A 5 -12.33 -5.55 15.81
CA PRO A 5 -13.43 -5.74 14.88
C PRO A 5 -13.51 -4.59 13.88
N ARG A 6 -13.70 -4.93 12.60
CA ARG A 6 -13.86 -3.93 11.54
C ARG A 6 -15.20 -3.22 11.68
N LYS A 7 -15.24 -1.95 11.31
CA LYS A 7 -16.47 -1.15 11.27
C LYS A 7 -17.24 -1.46 10.00
N GLU A 8 -18.52 -1.79 10.13
CA GLU A 8 -19.42 -1.96 8.98
C GLU A 8 -19.98 -0.61 8.51
N LEU A 9 -20.00 -0.41 7.20
CA LEU A 9 -20.49 0.81 6.56
C LEU A 9 -21.37 0.43 5.37
N GLU A 10 -22.57 1.00 5.30
CA GLU A 10 -23.45 0.80 4.15
C GLU A 10 -23.19 1.86 3.08
N TYR A 11 -22.87 1.43 1.86
CA TYR A 11 -22.67 2.31 0.73
C TYR A 11 -23.31 1.72 -0.53
N ARG A 12 -24.18 2.49 -1.19
CA ARG A 12 -24.93 2.06 -2.41
C ARG A 12 -25.65 0.71 -2.24
N GLY A 13 -26.24 0.46 -1.07
CA GLY A 13 -26.99 -0.77 -0.77
C GLY A 13 -26.12 -2.01 -0.60
N THR A 14 -24.80 -1.86 -0.43
CA THR A 14 -23.86 -2.92 -0.09
C THR A 14 -23.15 -2.59 1.22
N VAL A 15 -22.96 -3.57 2.09
CA VAL A 15 -22.19 -3.42 3.33
C VAL A 15 -20.71 -3.66 3.04
N PHE A 16 -19.88 -2.70 3.42
CA PHE A 16 -18.43 -2.78 3.37
C PHE A 16 -17.86 -2.78 4.79
N THR A 17 -16.58 -3.14 4.92
CA THR A 17 -15.87 -3.13 6.21
C THR A 17 -14.63 -2.26 6.12
N GLU A 18 -14.39 -1.46 7.16
CA GLU A 18 -13.22 -0.60 7.29
C GLU A 18 -12.52 -0.76 8.63
N MET A 19 -11.30 -0.25 8.73
CA MET A 19 -10.62 -0.14 10.03
C MET A 19 -11.43 0.76 10.96
N ASP A 20 -11.65 0.32 12.21
CA ASP A 20 -12.28 1.15 13.24
C ASP A 20 -11.21 1.99 13.96
N VAL A 21 -10.94 3.18 13.41
CA VAL A 21 -9.95 4.13 13.94
C VAL A 21 -10.26 4.50 15.40
N ASP A 22 -11.54 4.73 15.72
CA ASP A 22 -11.96 5.12 17.07
C ASP A 22 -11.69 4.01 18.07
N ALA A 23 -11.97 2.75 17.69
CA ALA A 23 -11.66 1.60 18.52
C ALA A 23 -10.15 1.40 18.72
N VAL A 24 -9.33 1.61 17.69
CA VAL A 24 -7.85 1.54 17.79
C VAL A 24 -7.34 2.62 18.75
N LEU A 25 -7.80 3.86 18.59
CA LEU A 25 -7.43 4.98 19.45
C LEU A 25 -7.85 4.74 20.90
N ALA A 26 -9.06 4.23 21.14
CA ALA A 26 -9.53 3.90 22.49
C ALA A 26 -8.70 2.77 23.12
N ARG A 27 -8.29 1.78 22.31
CA ARG A 27 -7.47 0.65 22.75
C ARG A 27 -6.04 1.04 23.10
N ARG A 28 -5.52 2.12 22.52
CA ARG A 28 -4.15 2.64 22.71
C ARG A 28 -3.06 1.56 22.65
N PRO A 29 -2.98 0.77 21.56
CA PRO A 29 -1.88 -0.17 21.41
C PRO A 29 -0.55 0.58 21.27
N GLN A 30 0.56 -0.09 21.58
CA GLN A 30 1.89 0.45 21.25
C GLN A 30 2.12 0.43 19.74
N VAL A 31 1.70 -0.65 19.07
CA VAL A 31 1.88 -0.84 17.62
C VAL A 31 0.55 -1.27 16.99
N ALA A 32 0.19 -0.68 15.86
CA ALA A 32 -0.92 -1.09 15.01
C ALA A 32 -0.41 -1.61 13.65
N LEU A 33 -1.00 -2.71 13.17
CA LEU A 33 -0.74 -3.22 11.82
C LEU A 33 -1.86 -2.75 10.91
N VAL A 34 -1.54 -1.92 9.91
CA VAL A 34 -2.51 -1.30 9.02
C VAL A 34 -2.13 -1.59 7.58
N ASP A 35 -2.79 -2.55 6.95
CA ASP A 35 -2.46 -2.95 5.58
C ASP A 35 -3.01 -1.96 4.53
N GLU A 36 -2.39 -1.96 3.34
CA GLU A 36 -2.80 -1.17 2.18
C GLU A 36 -2.90 0.34 2.48
N LEU A 37 -1.77 0.99 2.76
CA LEU A 37 -1.68 2.44 2.96
C LEU A 37 -2.39 3.31 1.89
N PRO A 38 -2.35 2.99 0.58
CA PRO A 38 -3.01 3.81 -0.45
C PRO A 38 -4.52 3.62 -0.53
N HIS A 39 -5.11 2.71 0.26
CA HIS A 39 -6.53 2.39 0.23
C HIS A 39 -7.41 3.65 0.34
N THR A 40 -8.47 3.69 -0.48
CA THR A 40 -9.51 4.72 -0.43
C THR A 40 -10.64 4.24 0.44
N ASN A 41 -10.83 4.91 1.57
CA ASN A 41 -11.85 4.53 2.53
C ASN A 41 -13.24 4.67 1.93
N ILE A 42 -14.14 3.77 2.32
CA ILE A 42 -15.54 3.80 1.87
C ILE A 42 -16.21 5.14 2.27
N PRO A 43 -16.99 5.77 1.38
CA PRO A 43 -17.71 7.00 1.71
C PRO A 43 -18.58 6.85 2.97
N GLY A 44 -18.51 7.83 3.87
CA GLY A 44 -19.07 7.74 5.22
C GLY A 44 -18.06 7.33 6.30
N SER A 45 -16.83 6.94 5.89
CA SER A 45 -15.69 6.82 6.79
C SER A 45 -15.25 8.18 7.33
N ARG A 46 -14.50 8.14 8.44
CA ARG A 46 -13.94 9.32 9.12
C ARG A 46 -13.03 10.13 8.20
N ASN A 47 -12.09 9.45 7.55
CA ASN A 47 -11.20 10.03 6.55
C ASN A 47 -11.43 9.40 5.18
N ALA A 48 -10.98 10.09 4.12
CA ALA A 48 -11.13 9.62 2.74
C ALA A 48 -10.06 8.59 2.34
N LYS A 49 -8.89 8.62 2.98
CA LYS A 49 -7.74 7.75 2.66
C LYS A 49 -7.21 7.08 3.92
N ARG A 50 -6.79 5.81 3.80
CA ARG A 50 -6.23 5.06 4.94
C ARG A 50 -4.97 5.67 5.50
N TRP A 51 -4.13 6.30 4.66
CA TRP A 51 -2.98 7.04 5.17
C TRP A 51 -3.36 8.18 6.12
N GLN A 52 -4.53 8.81 5.97
CA GLN A 52 -5.01 9.82 6.91
C GLN A 52 -5.41 9.20 8.25
N ASP A 53 -5.97 7.99 8.24
CA ASP A 53 -6.23 7.25 9.48
C ASP A 53 -4.91 6.92 10.19
N VAL A 54 -3.88 6.52 9.44
CA VAL A 54 -2.53 6.27 9.97
C VAL A 54 -1.95 7.54 10.61
N GLU A 55 -2.10 8.71 9.98
CA GLU A 55 -1.67 9.98 10.59
C GLU A 55 -2.31 10.24 11.95
N GLU A 56 -3.60 9.92 12.11
CA GLU A 56 -4.27 10.08 13.40
C GLU A 56 -3.74 9.12 14.47
N LEU A 57 -3.44 7.87 14.09
CA LEU A 57 -2.84 6.90 15.00
C LEU A 57 -1.44 7.37 15.44
N LEU A 58 -0.62 7.81 14.49
CA LEU A 58 0.71 8.36 14.77
C LEU A 58 0.63 9.60 15.68
N ALA A 59 -0.31 10.51 15.43
CA ALA A 59 -0.54 11.69 16.26
C ALA A 59 -0.98 11.36 17.69
N ALA A 60 -1.61 10.19 17.90
CA ALA A 60 -1.94 9.67 19.23
C ALA A 60 -0.77 8.94 19.92
N GLY A 61 0.40 8.86 19.27
CA GLY A 61 1.60 8.18 19.76
C GLY A 61 1.56 6.66 19.61
N ILE A 62 0.80 6.16 18.63
CA ILE A 62 0.75 4.73 18.29
C ILE A 62 1.69 4.49 17.11
N ASP A 63 2.64 3.56 17.25
CA ASP A 63 3.51 3.15 16.14
C ASP A 63 2.68 2.39 15.10
N VAL A 64 2.95 2.60 13.81
CA VAL A 64 2.20 1.93 12.73
C VAL A 64 3.16 1.17 11.81
N ILE A 65 2.85 -0.10 11.56
CA ILE A 65 3.46 -0.89 10.50
C ILE A 65 2.43 -1.03 9.39
N SER A 66 2.81 -0.61 8.17
CA SER A 66 1.92 -0.62 7.01
C SER A 66 2.58 -1.22 5.79
N THR A 67 1.80 -1.48 4.75
CA THR A 67 2.31 -1.93 3.45
C THR A 67 1.83 -1.00 2.34
N VAL A 68 2.68 -0.86 1.33
CA VAL A 68 2.38 -0.13 0.11
C VAL A 68 3.13 -0.79 -1.04
N ASN A 69 2.49 -0.91 -2.19
CA ASN A 69 3.19 -1.27 -3.41
C ASN A 69 3.57 -0.02 -4.20
N ILE A 70 4.70 -0.08 -4.90
CA ILE A 70 5.30 1.07 -5.59
C ILE A 70 4.37 1.74 -6.59
N GLN A 71 3.44 0.98 -7.20
CA GLN A 71 2.51 1.52 -8.19
C GLN A 71 1.58 2.61 -7.65
N HIS A 72 1.38 2.67 -6.32
CA HIS A 72 0.44 3.59 -5.69
C HIS A 72 1.07 4.92 -5.30
N LEU A 73 2.39 5.10 -5.47
CA LEU A 73 3.01 6.41 -5.21
C LEU A 73 2.58 7.41 -6.28
N GLU A 74 2.13 8.58 -5.84
CA GLU A 74 1.60 9.62 -6.73
C GLU A 74 2.61 10.07 -7.79
N SER A 75 3.88 10.24 -7.41
CA SER A 75 4.94 10.66 -8.33
C SER A 75 5.21 9.66 -9.46
N LEU A 76 4.83 8.39 -9.26
CA LEU A 76 5.13 7.29 -10.18
C LEU A 76 3.96 6.93 -11.10
N GLY A 77 2.80 7.57 -10.91
CA GLY A 77 1.55 7.21 -11.59
C GLY A 77 1.66 7.16 -13.11
N ASP A 78 2.25 8.17 -13.74
CA ASP A 78 2.39 8.26 -15.20
C ASP A 78 3.32 7.16 -15.75
N ILE A 79 4.44 6.90 -15.07
CA ILE A 79 5.40 5.86 -15.45
C ILE A 79 4.76 4.49 -15.30
N VAL A 80 4.08 4.24 -14.19
CA VAL A 80 3.34 2.99 -13.93
C VAL A 80 2.25 2.76 -14.97
N GLU A 81 1.48 3.79 -15.34
CA GLU A 81 0.46 3.71 -16.39
C GLU A 81 1.12 3.38 -17.74
N SER A 82 2.26 3.98 -18.07
CA SER A 82 3.00 3.67 -19.32
C SER A 82 3.51 2.22 -19.37
N ILE A 83 3.93 1.66 -18.23
CA ILE A 83 4.41 0.27 -18.11
C ILE A 83 3.26 -0.72 -18.18
N THR A 84 2.17 -0.45 -17.46
CA THR A 84 1.11 -1.44 -17.20
C THR A 84 -0.12 -1.26 -18.09
N GLY A 85 -0.28 -0.09 -18.69
CA GLY A 85 -1.50 0.34 -19.38
C GLY A 85 -2.68 0.62 -18.44
N ILE A 86 -2.46 0.63 -17.12
CA ILE A 86 -3.52 0.75 -16.11
C ILE A 86 -3.22 1.93 -15.19
N ARG A 87 -4.12 2.92 -15.21
CA ARG A 87 -4.10 4.03 -14.27
C ARG A 87 -4.53 3.59 -12.88
N GLN A 88 -3.71 3.88 -11.89
CA GLN A 88 -4.04 3.59 -10.49
C GLN A 88 -5.06 4.61 -9.96
N GLN A 89 -6.13 4.11 -9.35
CA GLN A 89 -7.15 4.98 -8.72
C GLN A 89 -6.81 5.27 -7.27
N GLU A 90 -6.17 4.32 -6.61
CA GLU A 90 -5.75 4.42 -5.22
C GLU A 90 -4.30 4.86 -5.18
N THR A 91 -4.06 6.06 -4.69
CA THR A 91 -2.73 6.64 -4.58
C THR A 91 -2.43 7.11 -3.16
N VAL A 92 -1.15 7.25 -2.87
CA VAL A 92 -0.62 7.85 -1.64
C VAL A 92 0.46 8.87 -2.01
N PRO A 93 0.47 10.08 -1.41
CA PRO A 93 1.54 11.04 -1.63
C PRO A 93 2.89 10.48 -1.20
N ASP A 94 3.93 10.71 -2.00
CA ASP A 94 5.28 10.24 -1.71
C ASP A 94 5.78 10.67 -0.32
N GLU A 95 5.45 11.90 0.10
CA GLU A 95 5.86 12.44 1.40
C GLU A 95 5.35 11.59 2.57
N VAL A 96 4.10 11.08 2.49
CA VAL A 96 3.53 10.22 3.52
C VAL A 96 4.42 8.99 3.73
N VAL A 97 4.88 8.37 2.63
CA VAL A 97 5.74 7.19 2.68
C VAL A 97 7.16 7.58 3.09
N ARG A 98 7.70 8.70 2.60
CA ARG A 98 9.05 9.19 2.94
C ARG A 98 9.19 9.64 4.40
N ARG A 99 8.11 9.96 5.10
CA ARG A 99 8.21 10.27 6.53
C ARG A 99 8.29 9.04 7.43
N ALA A 100 8.14 7.83 6.90
CA ALA A 100 8.29 6.61 7.69
C ALA A 100 9.71 6.50 8.26
N ASP A 101 9.82 6.23 9.57
CA ASP A 101 11.13 6.07 10.24
C ASP A 101 11.97 4.95 9.61
N GLN A 102 11.31 3.90 9.11
CA GLN A 102 11.93 2.78 8.43
C GLN A 102 11.11 2.36 7.21
N ILE A 103 11.80 2.05 6.11
CA ILE A 103 11.19 1.46 4.91
C ILE A 103 11.95 0.17 4.60
N GLU A 104 11.21 -0.93 4.54
CA GLU A 104 11.74 -2.24 4.18
C GLU A 104 11.23 -2.65 2.80
N LEU A 105 12.16 -2.84 1.85
CA LEU A 105 11.83 -3.32 0.51
C LEU A 105 11.66 -4.84 0.52
N VAL A 106 10.41 -5.30 0.41
CA VAL A 106 10.09 -6.72 0.25
C VAL A 106 10.14 -7.09 -1.24
N ASP A 107 11.29 -7.59 -1.69
CA ASP A 107 11.54 -7.91 -3.09
C ASP A 107 11.26 -9.38 -3.45
N MET A 108 10.78 -9.60 -4.68
CA MET A 108 10.58 -10.93 -5.25
C MET A 108 10.83 -10.91 -6.76
N SER A 109 11.56 -11.92 -7.26
CA SER A 109 11.77 -12.04 -8.71
C SER A 109 10.45 -12.22 -9.47
N PRO A 110 10.30 -11.64 -10.68
CA PRO A 110 9.10 -11.80 -11.50
C PRO A 110 8.67 -13.26 -11.73
N PRO A 111 9.59 -14.22 -12.03
CA PRO A 111 9.21 -15.61 -12.18
C PRO A 111 8.66 -16.22 -10.87
N ALA A 112 9.19 -15.84 -9.71
CA ALA A 112 8.72 -16.33 -8.43
C ALA A 112 7.31 -15.81 -8.09
N LEU A 113 7.05 -14.52 -8.34
CA LEU A 113 5.73 -13.92 -8.12
C LEU A 113 4.67 -14.57 -9.01
N ARG A 114 4.95 -14.74 -10.31
CA ARG A 114 4.04 -15.41 -11.24
C ARG A 114 3.74 -16.85 -10.84
N ARG A 115 4.74 -17.60 -10.35
CA ARG A 115 4.51 -18.95 -9.80
C ARG A 115 3.57 -18.90 -8.60
N ARG A 116 3.77 -17.98 -7.64
CA ARG A 116 2.87 -17.85 -6.47
C ARG A 116 1.44 -17.52 -6.88
N MET A 117 1.24 -16.70 -7.91
CA MET A 117 -0.08 -16.41 -8.45
C MET A 117 -0.74 -17.63 -9.09
N ALA A 118 0.02 -18.39 -9.91
CA ALA A 118 -0.48 -19.59 -10.58
C ALA A 118 -0.90 -20.70 -9.61
N HIS A 119 -0.28 -20.74 -8.41
CA HIS A 119 -0.70 -21.64 -7.34
C HIS A 119 -1.97 -21.20 -6.58
N GLY A 120 -2.64 -20.11 -7.01
CA GLY A 120 -3.94 -19.69 -6.46
C GLY A 120 -3.86 -18.98 -5.10
N ASN A 121 -2.66 -18.70 -4.59
CA ASN A 121 -2.46 -18.13 -3.25
C ASN A 121 -2.67 -16.60 -3.18
N ILE A 122 -3.00 -15.94 -4.31
CA ILE A 122 -3.03 -14.48 -4.43
C ILE A 122 -4.35 -13.98 -5.06
N TYR A 123 -4.89 -14.69 -6.06
CA TYR A 123 -6.14 -14.33 -6.72
C TYR A 123 -7.11 -15.51 -6.77
N LYS A 124 -8.42 -15.20 -6.84
CA LYS A 124 -9.43 -16.19 -7.19
C LYS A 124 -9.09 -16.81 -8.56
N PRO A 125 -9.21 -18.14 -8.74
CA PRO A 125 -8.74 -18.86 -9.93
C PRO A 125 -9.24 -18.27 -11.26
N ASP A 126 -10.46 -17.75 -11.29
CA ASP A 126 -11.13 -17.15 -12.45
C ASP A 126 -10.48 -15.84 -12.93
N LYS A 127 -9.71 -15.16 -12.08
CA LYS A 127 -9.02 -13.90 -12.41
C LYS A 127 -7.52 -14.07 -12.65
N VAL A 128 -6.96 -15.23 -12.33
CA VAL A 128 -5.51 -15.48 -12.39
C VAL A 128 -4.97 -15.31 -13.81
N ASP A 129 -5.60 -15.93 -14.81
CA ASP A 129 -5.10 -15.90 -16.19
C ASP A 129 -5.14 -14.50 -16.80
N ALA A 130 -6.22 -13.75 -16.55
CA ALA A 130 -6.36 -12.37 -17.00
C ALA A 130 -5.34 -11.45 -16.33
N ALA A 131 -5.08 -11.64 -15.02
CA ALA A 131 -4.07 -10.88 -14.30
C ALA A 131 -2.66 -11.20 -14.81
N LEU A 132 -2.32 -12.48 -14.99
CA LEU A 132 -1.03 -12.97 -15.51
C LEU A 132 -0.76 -12.53 -16.95
N SER A 133 -1.82 -12.39 -17.75
CA SER A 133 -1.73 -12.00 -19.16
C SER A 133 -1.74 -10.49 -19.37
N ASN A 134 -2.02 -9.67 -18.36
CA ASN A 134 -2.06 -8.22 -18.44
C ASN A 134 -1.05 -7.59 -17.48
N TYR A 135 -1.47 -7.26 -16.26
CA TYR A 135 -0.64 -6.53 -15.31
C TYR A 135 0.63 -7.31 -14.92
N PHE A 136 0.54 -8.62 -14.71
CA PHE A 136 1.63 -9.46 -14.21
C PHE A 136 2.46 -10.13 -15.32
N ARG A 137 2.62 -9.45 -16.45
CA ARG A 137 3.59 -9.83 -17.48
C ARG A 137 5.02 -9.69 -16.94
N PRO A 138 5.96 -10.57 -17.33
CA PRO A 138 7.35 -10.47 -16.87
C PRO A 138 7.97 -9.08 -17.08
N GLY A 139 7.74 -8.44 -18.22
CA GLY A 139 8.24 -7.10 -18.51
C GLY A 139 7.75 -6.05 -17.52
N ASN A 140 6.44 -6.02 -17.24
CA ASN A 140 5.85 -5.10 -16.28
C ASN A 140 6.41 -5.31 -14.88
N LEU A 141 6.51 -6.56 -14.43
CA LEU A 141 7.04 -6.91 -13.11
C LEU A 141 8.53 -6.55 -12.97
N THR A 142 9.33 -6.75 -14.02
CA THR A 142 10.73 -6.30 -14.03
C THR A 142 10.81 -4.79 -13.91
N ALA A 143 10.05 -4.05 -14.71
CA ALA A 143 10.06 -2.59 -14.69
C ALA A 143 9.58 -2.01 -13.35
N LEU A 144 8.51 -2.56 -12.76
CA LEU A 144 8.04 -2.14 -11.44
C LEU A 144 9.06 -2.45 -10.33
N ARG A 145 9.77 -3.57 -10.42
CA ARG A 145 10.84 -3.92 -9.48
C ARG A 145 12.03 -2.96 -9.58
N GLU A 146 12.45 -2.63 -10.79
CA GLU A 146 13.49 -1.62 -11.03
C GLU A 146 13.06 -0.25 -10.50
N LEU A 147 11.81 0.14 -10.73
CA LEU A 147 11.24 1.38 -10.22
C LEU A 147 11.25 1.42 -8.68
N ALA A 148 10.90 0.31 -8.03
CA ALA A 148 10.93 0.21 -6.57
C ALA A 148 12.35 0.33 -6.01
N LEU A 149 13.32 -0.33 -6.65
CA LEU A 149 14.73 -0.28 -6.26
C LEU A 149 15.31 1.14 -6.42
N LEU A 150 14.99 1.83 -7.53
CA LEU A 150 15.42 3.20 -7.77
C LEU A 150 14.81 4.17 -6.74
N TRP A 151 13.50 4.07 -6.49
CA TRP A 151 12.84 4.95 -5.53
C TRP A 151 13.40 4.80 -4.10
N VAL A 152 13.69 3.56 -3.69
CA VAL A 152 14.32 3.29 -2.38
C VAL A 152 15.75 3.83 -2.34
N ALA A 153 16.51 3.73 -3.43
CA ALA A 153 17.86 4.30 -3.51
C ALA A 153 17.83 5.84 -3.40
N ASP A 154 16.91 6.52 -4.10
CA ASP A 154 16.79 7.98 -4.07
C ASP A 154 16.52 8.51 -2.64
N ARG A 155 15.76 7.76 -1.83
CA ARG A 155 15.54 8.10 -0.41
C ARG A 155 16.83 8.07 0.41
N VAL A 156 17.72 7.12 0.16
CA VAL A 156 18.99 7.01 0.90
C VAL A 156 19.84 8.25 0.66
N ASP A 157 19.83 8.79 -0.56
CA ASP A 157 20.56 10.01 -0.91
C ASP A 157 19.99 11.27 -0.22
N GLU A 158 18.67 11.37 -0.07
CA GLU A 158 18.03 12.44 0.72
C GLU A 158 18.49 12.42 2.19
N TYR A 159 18.46 11.24 2.83
CA TYR A 159 18.88 11.07 4.22
C TYR A 159 20.38 11.38 4.41
N LEU A 160 21.23 10.97 3.47
CA LEU A 160 22.66 11.29 3.48
C LEU A 160 22.94 12.78 3.29
N THR A 161 22.11 13.47 2.52
CA THR A 161 22.23 14.92 2.30
C THR A 161 21.83 15.68 3.57
N GLU A 162 20.74 15.30 4.22
CA GLU A 162 20.31 15.89 5.51
C GLU A 162 21.34 15.65 6.62
N TYR A 163 21.94 14.46 6.70
CA TYR A 163 22.98 14.16 7.69
C TYR A 163 24.30 14.94 7.47
N ARG A 164 24.57 15.38 6.24
CA ARG A 164 25.79 16.14 5.88
C ARG A 164 25.61 17.66 5.98
N SER A 165 24.39 18.14 6.20
CA SER A 165 24.01 19.55 6.29
C SER A 165 24.09 20.06 7.72
#